data_AF-A0A744NNP6-F1
#
_entry.id   AF-A0A744NNP6-F1
#
_cell.length_a   1.000
_cell.length_b   1.000
_cell.length_c   1.000
_cell.angle_alpha   90.00
_cell.angle_beta   90.00
_cell.angle_gamma   90.00
#
_symmetry.space_group_name_H-M   'P 1'
#
loop_
_entity.id
_entity.type
_entity.pdbx_description
1 polymer ?
#
loop_
_entity_poly.entity_id
_entity_poly.type
_entity_poly.pdbx_seq_one_letter_code
_entity_poly.pdbx_strand_id
1 'polypeptide(L)' 'MEKINSLRDAVTRHNRWSRANPDKMTVFVDSGHICFSGDTPSFAYDYTVILFVMDFTGDINDFT' A
#
# COMPACT_ATOMS: atom_id res chain seq x y z
N MET A 1 3.76 0.50 12.21
CA MET A 1 3.27 1.61 11.35
C MET A 1 4.27 1.98 10.25
N GLU A 2 5.59 1.89 10.48
CA GLU A 2 6.63 2.22 9.47
C GLU A 2 6.46 1.57 8.09
N LYS A 3 6.06 0.29 8.00
CA LYS A 3 5.84 -0.36 6.69
C LYS A 3 4.72 0.30 5.87
N ILE A 4 3.66 0.77 6.52
CA ILE A 4 2.53 1.43 5.86
C ILE A 4 2.96 2.82 5.39
N ASN A 5 3.68 3.55 6.24
CA ASN A 5 4.24 4.85 5.88
C ASN A 5 5.21 4.71 4.70
N SER A 6 6.06 3.67 4.70
CA SER A 6 6.97 3.37 3.60
C SER A 6 6.22 3.03 2.31
N LEU A 7 5.11 2.30 2.37
CA LEU A 7 4.29 2.01 1.20
C LEU A 7 3.57 3.27 0.70
N ARG A 8 3.00 4.08 1.60
CA ARG A 8 2.39 5.37 1.26
C ARG A 8 3.40 6.29 0.57
N ASP A 9 4.61 6.38 1.11
CA ASP A 9 5.70 7.15 0.53
C ASP A 9 6.09 6.62 -0.85
N ALA A 10 6.20 5.29 -1.01
CA ALA A 10 6.52 4.69 -2.29
C ALA A 10 5.45 5.00 -3.34
N VAL A 11 4.16 4.82 -3.03
CA VAL A 11 3.06 5.13 -3.96
C VAL A 11 3.04 6.63 -4.30
N THR A 12 3.18 7.51 -3.31
CA THR A 12 3.22 8.97 -3.53
C THR A 12 4.43 9.38 -4.38
N ARG A 13 5.58 8.71 -4.20
CA ARG A 13 6.79 8.98 -4.99
C ARG A 13 6.72 8.42 -6.39
N HIS A 14 6.11 7.27 -6.63
CA HIS A 14 6.14 6.64 -7.95
C HIS A 14 4.94 7.00 -8.82
N ASN A 15 3.79 7.32 -8.22
CA ASN A 15 2.57 7.67 -8.94
C ASN A 15 2.39 9.19 -9.07
N ARG A 16 2.32 9.67 -10.33
CA ARG A 16 2.24 11.11 -10.63
C ARG A 16 0.98 11.73 -10.05
N TRP A 17 -0.15 11.04 -10.13
CA TRP A 17 -1.43 11.55 -9.65
C TRP A 17 -1.47 11.64 -8.12
N SER A 18 -0.94 10.63 -7.43
CA SER A 18 -0.87 10.56 -5.97
C SER A 18 0.02 11.67 -5.41
N ARG A 19 1.12 11.98 -6.11
CA ARG A 19 1.98 13.12 -5.77
C ARG A 19 1.27 14.47 -5.89
N ALA A 20 0.40 14.62 -6.89
CA ALA A 20 -0.37 15.83 -7.12
C ALA A 20 -1.60 15.93 -6.19
N ASN A 21 -2.09 14.82 -5.66
CA ASN A 21 -3.31 14.75 -4.84
C ASN A 21 -3.09 13.89 -3.57
N PRO A 22 -2.15 14.27 -2.69
CA PRO A 22 -1.78 13.45 -1.52
C PRO A 22 -2.94 13.24 -0.53
N ASP A 23 -3.89 14.19 -0.49
CA ASP A 23 -5.05 14.16 0.41
C ASP A 23 -6.20 13.32 -0.15
N LYS A 24 -6.18 13.02 -1.46
CA LYS A 24 -7.20 12.20 -2.13
C LYS A 24 -6.86 10.71 -2.15
N MET A 25 -5.77 10.35 -1.49
CA MET A 25 -5.27 8.99 -1.39
C MET A 25 -5.12 8.59 0.07
N THR A 26 -5.73 7.47 0.45
CA THR A 26 -5.63 6.90 1.81
C THR A 26 -5.18 5.45 1.74
N VAL A 27 -4.20 5.09 2.58
CA VAL A 27 -3.67 3.72 2.71
C VAL A 27 -3.99 3.21 4.11
N PHE A 28 -4.56 2.01 4.22
CA PHE A 28 -4.80 1.38 5.51
C PHE A 28 -4.51 -0.12 5.46
N VAL A 29 -4.14 -0.67 6.61
CA VAL A 29 -4.00 -2.13 6.79
C VAL A 29 -5.32 -2.65 7.31
N ASP A 30 -5.91 -3.57 6.56
CA ASP A 30 -7.12 -4.27 6.94
C ASP A 30 -6.81 -5.39 7.92
N SER A 31 -5.83 -6.22 7.57
CA SER A 31 -5.42 -7.37 8.37
C SER A 31 -3.93 -7.63 8.25
N GLY A 32 -3.37 -8.24 9.29
CA GLY A 32 -1.98 -8.68 9.27
C GLY A 32 -1.83 -9.95 10.08
N HIS A 33 -1.04 -10.90 9.58
CA HIS A 33 -0.78 -12.15 10.28
C HIS A 33 0.68 -12.59 10.10
N ILE A 34 1.13 -13.39 11.06
CA ILE A 34 2.46 -13.98 11.03
C ILE A 34 2.34 -15.34 10.35
N CYS A 35 3.01 -15.48 9.21
CA CYS A 35 3.12 -16.73 8.48
C CYS A 35 4.43 -17.40 8.84
N PHE A 36 4.36 -18.67 9.24
CA PHE A 36 5.53 -19.53 9.36
C PHE A 36 5.68 -20.30 8.05
N SER A 37 6.89 -20.33 7.50
CA SER A 37 7.18 -21.07 6.27
C SER A 37 8.14 -22.21 6.57
N GLY A 38 7.64 -23.45 6.46
CA GLY A 38 8.42 -24.68 6.56
C GLY A 38 9.06 -24.95 7.92
N ASP A 39 10.13 -25.75 7.90
CA ASP A 39 10.86 -26.22 9.09
C ASP A 39 11.94 -25.25 9.58
N THR A 40 12.12 -24.11 8.90
CA THR A 40 13.05 -23.06 9.29
C THR A 40 12.41 -22.11 10.31
N PRO A 41 13.17 -21.59 11.29
CA PRO A 41 12.69 -20.60 12.27
C PRO A 41 12.55 -19.19 11.66
N SER A 42 12.01 -19.11 10.45
CA SER A 42 11.73 -17.87 9.73
C SER A 42 10.22 -17.62 9.72
N PHE A 43 9.84 -16.39 10.01
CA PHE A 43 8.46 -15.93 9.95
C PHE A 43 8.35 -14.72 9.02
N ALA A 44 7.25 -14.63 8.29
CA ALA A 44 6.90 -13.51 7.46
C ALA A 44 5.71 -12.77 8.07
N TYR A 45 5.71 -11.44 7.90
CA TYR A 45 4.50 -10.66 8.13
C TYR A 45 3.78 -10.49 6.81
N ASP A 46 2.58 -11.06 6.74
CA ASP A 46 1.64 -10.83 5.64
C ASP A 46 0.65 -9.74 6.04
N TYR A 47 0.44 -8.77 5.17
CA TYR A 47 -0.43 -7.62 5.41
C TYR A 47 -1.38 -7.42 4.23
N THR A 48 -2.68 -7.45 4.51
CA THR A 48 -3.69 -6.97 3.57
C THR A 48 -3.74 -5.45 3.67
N VAL A 49 -3.31 -4.78 2.60
CA VAL A 49 -3.35 -3.33 2.49
C VAL A 49 -4.44 -2.94 1.51
N ILE A 50 -5.23 -1.95 1.88
CA ILE A 50 -6.24 -1.36 1.00
C ILE A 50 -5.86 0.10 0.73
N LEU A 51 -5.92 0.45 -0.56
CA LEU A 51 -5.65 1.78 -1.09
C LEU A 51 -6.96 2.38 -1.59
N PHE A 52 -7.37 3.50 -0.99
CA PHE A 52 -8.45 4.33 -1.51
C PHE A 52 -7.88 5.46 -2.35
N VAL A 53 -8.40 5.61 -3.56
CA VAL A 53 -8.09 6.67 -4.51
C VAL A 53 -9.40 7.37 -4.87
N MET A 54 -9.53 8.64 -4.50
CA MET A 54 -10.75 9.42 -4.69
C MET A 54 -10.60 10.38 -5.87
N ASP A 55 -11.66 10.55 -6.67
CA ASP A 55 -11.70 11.46 -7.81
C ASP A 55 -10.61 11.21 -8.86
N PHE A 56 -10.10 9.99 -8.97
CA PHE A 56 -9.23 9.62 -10.08
C PHE A 56 -10.08 9.43 -11.33
N THR A 57 -9.86 10.29 -12.32
CA THR A 57 -10.66 10.34 -13.55
C THR A 57 -10.10 9.50 -14.69
N GLY A 58 -8.96 8.83 -14.47
CA GLY A 58 -8.32 7.92 -15.45
C GLY A 58 -8.79 6.48 -15.30
N ASP A 59 -8.38 5.62 -16.23
CA ASP A 59 -8.54 4.17 -16.05
C ASP A 59 -7.63 3.69 -14.92
N ILE A 60 -8.13 2.82 -14.03
CA ILE A 60 -7.33 2.32 -12.91
C ILE A 60 -6.05 1.59 -13.35
N ASN A 61 -6.03 1.03 -14.55
CA ASN A 61 -4.84 0.43 -15.15
C ASN A 61 -3.76 1.49 -15.47
N ASP A 62 -4.14 2.75 -15.63
CA ASP A 62 -3.24 3.90 -15.83
C ASP A 62 -2.80 4.53 -14.50
N PHE A 63 -3.16 3.94 -13.36
CA PHE A 63 -2.77 4.41 -12.03
C PHE A 63 -1.31 4.00 -11.72
N THR A 64 -0.36 4.60 -12.44
CA THR A 64 1.09 4.35 -12.31
C THR A 64 1.88 5.52 -11.76
#